data_AF-A0A7C5ZH45-F1
#
_entry.id   AF-A0A7C5ZH45-F1
#
_cell.length_a   1.000
_cell.length_b   1.000
_cell.length_c   1.000
_cell.angle_alpha   90.00
_cell.angle_beta   90.00
_cell.angle_gamma   90.00
#
_symmetry.space_group_name_H-M   'P 1'
#
loop_
_entity.id
_entity.type
_entity.pdbx_description
1 polymer ?
#
loop_
_entity_poly.entity_id
_entity_poly.type
_entity_poly.pdbx_seq_one_letter_code
_entity_poly.pdbx_strand_id
1 'polypeptide(L)'
;TPGVVNITKVGAGSLTLNNGGNSYTGLTTVQAGRLVLAGGAKSRVLNAGGADVIGGWLILDYSDTGISVAPQVFSILDAGYDQATRFSLGQIRTSNASDPARGLGWIDNTSAQQVSIAYTYYGDANLDGRVDIRDLAALAGAWQSSGNWAEGDFDYNGFIDIADLSALASNWQAGVGIPLATTFDQALAGIGLGHISIPEPATLGAIGLGMVIIARRRRATA
;
A
#
# COMPACT_ATOMS: atom_id res chain seq x y z
N THR A 1 23.84 -12.45 29.03
CA THR A 1 23.31 -11.32 28.24
C THR A 1 21.88 -11.64 27.86
N PRO A 2 20.90 -10.74 28.06
CA PRO A 2 19.57 -10.97 27.50
C PRO A 2 19.70 -11.16 25.99
N GLY A 3 19.07 -12.21 25.44
CA GLY A 3 19.14 -12.51 24.01
C GLY A 3 18.56 -11.38 23.16
N VAL A 4 19.06 -11.23 21.93
CA VAL A 4 18.47 -10.31 20.94
C VAL A 4 17.22 -10.97 20.38
N VAL A 5 16.07 -10.33 20.62
CA VAL A 5 14.77 -10.80 20.12
C VAL A 5 14.23 -9.78 19.14
N ASN A 6 13.97 -10.23 17.91
CA ASN A 6 13.27 -9.46 16.88
C ASN A 6 11.76 -9.67 17.02
N ILE A 7 10.97 -8.70 16.57
CA ILE A 7 9.52 -8.87 16.41
C ILE A 7 9.16 -8.73 14.94
N THR A 8 8.24 -9.56 14.45
CA THR A 8 7.73 -9.47 13.09
C THR A 8 6.22 -9.47 13.11
N LYS A 9 5.61 -8.37 12.67
CA LYS A 9 4.17 -8.24 12.51
C LYS A 9 3.76 -8.69 11.11
N VAL A 10 2.96 -9.76 11.08
CA VAL A 10 2.37 -10.35 9.87
C VAL A 10 0.83 -10.33 9.92
N GLY A 11 0.18 -10.59 8.79
CA GLY A 11 -1.28 -10.63 8.65
C GLY A 11 -1.97 -9.26 8.74
N ALA A 12 -3.22 -9.17 8.32
CA ALA A 12 -3.94 -7.89 8.20
C ALA A 12 -4.41 -7.28 9.54
N GLY A 13 -4.40 -8.05 10.64
CA GLY A 13 -4.89 -7.61 11.94
C GLY A 13 -4.03 -6.53 12.62
N SER A 14 -4.52 -6.03 13.75
CA SER A 14 -3.80 -5.08 14.60
C SER A 14 -3.15 -5.79 15.80
N LEU A 15 -1.90 -5.47 16.09
CA LEU A 15 -1.21 -5.85 17.32
C LEU A 15 -0.79 -4.58 18.05
N THR A 16 -1.06 -4.53 19.35
CA THR A 16 -0.66 -3.39 20.20
C THR A 16 0.30 -3.86 21.28
N LEU A 17 1.47 -3.22 21.34
CA LEU A 17 2.49 -3.39 22.38
C LEU A 17 2.52 -2.10 23.21
N ASN A 18 1.60 -2.00 24.17
CA ASN A 18 1.37 -0.78 24.95
C ASN A 18 1.99 -0.78 26.35
N ASN A 19 2.65 -1.87 26.78
CA ASN A 19 3.17 -1.97 28.13
C ASN A 19 4.67 -1.62 28.22
N GLY A 20 5.06 -0.91 29.28
CA GLY A 20 6.45 -0.53 29.56
C GLY A 20 7.39 -1.72 29.82
N GLY A 21 6.86 -2.94 29.97
CA GLY A 21 7.62 -4.18 30.16
C GLY A 21 8.12 -4.87 28.89
N ASN A 22 7.89 -4.31 27.69
CA ASN A 22 8.40 -4.89 26.45
C ASN A 22 9.92 -4.79 26.38
N SER A 23 10.61 -5.93 26.61
CA SER A 23 12.06 -6.03 26.77
C SER A 23 12.80 -6.58 25.54
N TYR A 24 12.12 -6.73 24.40
CA TYR A 24 12.77 -7.15 23.16
C TYR A 24 13.80 -6.09 22.74
N THR A 25 14.91 -6.55 22.19
CA THR A 25 16.06 -5.69 21.93
C THR A 25 16.46 -5.59 20.47
N GLY A 26 15.98 -6.52 19.64
CA GLY A 26 16.25 -6.59 18.23
C GLY A 26 15.32 -5.74 17.38
N LEU A 27 15.38 -6.00 16.08
CA LEU A 27 14.66 -5.26 15.06
C LEU A 27 13.14 -5.48 15.17
N THR A 28 12.38 -4.42 14.92
CA THR A 28 10.94 -4.49 14.67
C THR A 28 10.69 -4.58 13.17
N THR A 29 9.96 -5.58 12.69
CA THR A 29 9.61 -5.71 11.27
C THR A 29 8.10 -5.67 11.11
N VAL A 30 7.59 -4.84 10.21
CA VAL A 30 6.16 -4.77 9.86
C VAL A 30 5.99 -5.20 8.41
N GLN A 31 5.33 -6.33 8.19
CA GLN A 31 5.05 -6.88 6.86
C GLN A 31 3.61 -6.62 6.42
N ALA A 32 2.66 -6.57 7.37
CA ALA A 32 1.25 -6.33 7.09
C ALA A 32 0.45 -5.91 8.34
N GLY A 33 -0.74 -5.35 8.11
CA GLY A 33 -1.67 -4.93 9.16
C GLY A 33 -1.12 -3.77 9.98
N ARG A 34 -1.51 -3.67 11.26
CA ARG A 34 -1.11 -2.55 12.13
C ARG A 34 -0.27 -3.06 13.30
N LEU A 35 0.86 -2.41 13.55
CA LEU A 35 1.67 -2.60 14.76
C LEU A 35 1.69 -1.30 15.55
N VAL A 36 0.97 -1.24 16.67
CA VAL A 36 0.92 -0.08 17.55
C VAL A 36 1.92 -0.28 18.69
N LEU A 37 2.84 0.66 18.87
CA LEU A 37 3.87 0.63 19.89
C LEU A 37 3.75 1.86 20.80
N ALA A 38 3.67 1.63 22.11
CA ALA A 38 3.75 2.69 23.12
C ALA A 38 4.92 2.45 24.08
N GLY A 39 5.22 3.42 24.96
CA GLY A 39 6.19 3.27 26.04
C GLY A 39 7.56 2.74 25.57
N GLY A 40 8.04 1.71 26.25
CA GLY A 40 9.33 1.08 25.97
C GLY A 40 9.45 0.57 24.53
N ALA A 41 8.38 -0.02 23.96
CA ALA A 41 8.39 -0.57 22.60
C ALA A 41 8.58 0.52 21.53
N LYS A 42 7.91 1.67 21.70
CA LYS A 42 8.14 2.86 20.85
C LYS A 42 9.58 3.35 20.97
N SER A 43 10.12 3.45 22.20
CA SER A 43 11.50 3.85 22.41
C SER A 43 12.51 2.87 21.80
N ARG A 44 12.21 1.55 21.75
CA ARG A 44 13.04 0.57 21.04
C ARG A 44 13.16 0.90 19.55
N VAL A 45 12.05 1.28 18.93
CA VAL A 45 12.04 1.65 17.51
C VAL A 45 12.73 2.98 17.28
N LEU A 46 12.54 3.98 18.13
CA LEU A 46 13.10 5.32 17.91
C LEU A 46 14.56 5.50 18.31
N ASN A 47 15.05 4.74 19.29
CA ASN A 47 16.35 4.99 19.93
C ASN A 47 17.27 3.76 20.01
N ALA A 48 16.84 2.59 19.52
CA ALA A 48 17.61 1.35 19.63
C ALA A 48 17.45 0.43 18.41
N GLY A 49 16.76 -0.71 18.56
CA GLY A 49 16.73 -1.80 17.57
C GLY A 49 16.13 -1.43 16.20
N GLY A 50 15.38 -0.32 16.12
CA GLY A 50 14.86 0.20 14.86
C GLY A 50 13.65 -0.56 14.32
N ALA A 51 13.16 -0.10 13.17
CA ALA A 51 12.06 -0.69 12.44
C ALA A 51 12.37 -0.88 10.95
N ASP A 52 11.92 -2.02 10.42
CA ASP A 52 11.87 -2.34 9.00
C ASP A 52 10.39 -2.42 8.57
N VAL A 53 9.92 -1.39 7.87
CA VAL A 53 8.52 -1.25 7.44
C VAL A 53 8.44 -1.64 5.97
N ILE A 54 7.90 -2.83 5.73
CA ILE A 54 7.84 -3.49 4.41
C ILE A 54 6.41 -3.42 3.85
N GLY A 55 5.42 -3.32 4.74
CA GLY A 55 4.02 -3.13 4.43
C GLY A 55 3.20 -2.88 5.69
N GLY A 56 1.91 -2.58 5.52
CA GLY A 56 1.05 -2.20 6.63
C GLY A 56 1.49 -0.89 7.31
N TRP A 57 1.16 -0.74 8.60
CA TRP A 57 1.42 0.45 9.38
C TRP A 57 2.21 0.14 10.65
N LEU A 58 3.31 0.85 10.82
CA LEU A 58 3.96 1.05 12.11
C LEU A 58 3.33 2.28 12.77
N ILE A 59 2.80 2.15 13.97
CA ILE A 59 2.11 3.23 14.67
C ILE A 59 2.83 3.46 15.99
N LEU A 60 3.35 4.68 16.16
CA LEU A 60 4.04 5.13 17.36
C LEU A 60 3.06 5.94 18.20
N ASP A 61 2.55 5.30 19.25
CA ASP A 61 1.60 5.88 20.18
C ASP A 61 2.35 6.64 21.29
N TYR A 62 2.06 7.93 21.37
CA TYR A 62 2.64 8.84 22.35
C TYR A 62 1.65 9.32 23.41
N SER A 63 0.53 8.61 23.59
CA SER A 63 -0.45 8.95 24.62
C SER A 63 0.01 8.71 26.05
N ASP A 64 1.10 7.95 26.22
CA ASP A 64 1.78 7.70 27.49
C ASP A 64 2.52 8.93 28.02
N THR A 65 3.11 9.74 27.13
CA THR A 65 3.86 10.96 27.49
C THR A 65 3.12 12.24 27.13
N GLY A 66 2.18 12.19 26.18
CA GLY A 66 1.54 13.36 25.58
C GLY A 66 2.48 14.21 24.71
N ILE A 67 3.72 13.78 24.50
CA ILE A 67 4.74 14.50 23.72
C ILE A 67 4.84 13.83 22.35
N SER A 68 4.50 14.57 21.29
CA SER A 68 4.59 14.05 19.93
C SER A 68 6.02 13.64 19.57
N VAL A 69 6.14 12.50 18.91
CA VAL A 69 7.40 11.99 18.35
C VAL A 69 7.57 12.37 16.88
N ALA A 70 6.62 13.11 16.30
CA ALA A 70 6.64 13.54 14.90
C ALA A 70 7.96 14.23 14.48
N PRO A 71 8.54 15.16 15.27
CA PRO A 71 9.81 15.79 14.89
C PRO A 71 10.97 14.79 14.75
N GLN A 72 11.02 13.78 15.63
CA GLN A 72 12.03 12.73 15.56
C GLN A 72 11.79 11.82 14.36
N VAL A 73 10.53 11.45 14.09
CA VAL A 73 10.16 10.64 12.92
C VAL A 73 10.53 11.39 11.63
N PHE A 74 10.18 12.66 11.51
CA PHE A 74 10.55 13.50 10.38
C PHE A 74 12.07 13.49 10.16
N SER A 75 12.87 13.79 11.19
CA SER A 75 14.33 13.79 11.07
C SER A 75 14.92 12.43 10.66
N ILE A 76 14.33 11.31 11.11
CA ILE A 76 14.76 9.97 10.71
C ILE A 76 14.44 9.72 9.22
N LEU A 77 13.25 10.11 8.77
CA LEU A 77 12.79 9.86 7.41
C LEU A 77 13.46 10.79 6.39
N ASP A 78 13.68 12.05 6.73
CA ASP A 78 14.48 13.01 5.96
C ASP A 78 15.89 12.46 5.68
N ALA A 79 16.61 12.08 6.75
CA ALA A 79 17.92 11.42 6.62
C ALA A 79 17.87 10.07 5.88
N GLY A 80 16.70 9.42 5.85
CA GLY A 80 16.45 8.21 5.08
C GLY A 80 16.28 8.47 3.59
N TYR A 81 15.62 9.57 3.23
CA TYR A 81 15.36 10.00 1.87
C TYR A 81 16.63 10.48 1.15
N ASP A 82 17.56 11.09 1.89
CA ASP A 82 18.86 11.56 1.39
C ASP A 82 19.88 10.44 1.09
N GLN A 83 19.53 9.19 1.39
CA GLN A 83 20.41 8.05 1.12
C GLN A 83 20.46 7.74 -0.38
N ALA A 84 21.62 7.29 -0.86
CA ALA A 84 21.80 6.83 -2.25
C ALA A 84 20.82 5.71 -2.63
N THR A 85 20.49 4.82 -1.69
CA THR A 85 19.33 3.93 -1.77
C THR A 85 18.41 4.31 -0.61
N ARG A 86 17.34 5.04 -0.95
CA ARG A 86 16.43 5.65 0.02
C ARG A 86 15.91 4.63 1.02
N PHE A 87 15.99 4.98 2.31
CA PHE A 87 15.51 4.16 3.42
C PHE A 87 16.12 2.76 3.51
N SER A 88 17.29 2.51 2.92
CA SER A 88 17.98 1.20 3.00
C SER A 88 18.62 0.94 4.36
N LEU A 89 19.00 2.01 5.05
CA LEU A 89 19.65 2.00 6.36
C LEU A 89 18.97 2.99 7.31
N GLY A 90 19.34 2.95 8.59
CA GLY A 90 18.85 3.87 9.61
C GLY A 90 17.79 3.27 10.54
N GLN A 91 17.21 4.16 11.35
CA GLN A 91 16.39 3.79 12.50
C GLN A 91 15.00 3.27 12.08
N ILE A 92 14.37 3.95 11.12
CA ILE A 92 13.15 3.49 10.45
C ILE A 92 13.51 3.37 8.97
N ARG A 93 13.46 2.15 8.47
CA ARG A 93 13.95 1.77 7.14
C ARG A 93 12.99 0.81 6.47
N THR A 94 13.27 0.45 5.22
CA THR A 94 12.57 -0.63 4.53
C THR A 94 13.56 -1.53 3.80
N SER A 95 13.33 -2.83 3.84
CA SER A 95 14.06 -3.80 3.01
C SER A 95 13.61 -3.80 1.54
N ASN A 96 12.53 -3.07 1.19
CA ASN A 96 12.10 -2.81 -0.19
C ASN A 96 12.66 -1.49 -0.76
N ALA A 97 13.82 -1.04 -0.26
CA ALA A 97 14.40 0.29 -0.51
C ALA A 97 14.77 0.61 -1.97
N SER A 98 14.73 -0.39 -2.86
CA SER A 98 15.09 -0.21 -4.28
C SER A 98 13.93 0.17 -5.18
N ASP A 99 12.70 0.27 -4.66
CA ASP A 99 11.53 0.70 -5.44
C ASP A 99 11.54 2.23 -5.60
N PRO A 100 11.73 2.77 -6.82
CA PRO A 100 11.75 4.22 -7.02
C PRO A 100 10.38 4.87 -6.87
N ALA A 101 9.29 4.10 -6.92
CA ALA A 101 7.92 4.60 -6.82
C ALA A 101 7.47 4.76 -5.36
N ARG A 102 8.17 4.13 -4.41
CA ARG A 102 7.71 3.97 -3.03
C ARG A 102 8.76 4.38 -2.00
N GLY A 103 8.27 4.85 -0.86
CA GLY A 103 9.05 5.25 0.30
C GLY A 103 8.28 5.02 1.60
N LEU A 104 8.64 5.74 2.66
CA LEU A 104 8.04 5.62 3.98
C LEU A 104 7.19 6.84 4.35
N GLY A 105 5.96 6.89 3.86
CA GLY A 105 5.03 7.97 4.18
C GLY A 105 4.59 7.97 5.65
N TRP A 106 4.22 9.14 6.17
CA TRP A 106 3.87 9.29 7.59
C TRP A 106 2.77 10.33 7.85
N ILE A 107 2.04 10.16 8.97
CA ILE A 107 0.99 11.09 9.43
C ILE A 107 1.08 11.21 10.95
N ASP A 108 1.04 12.44 11.50
CA ASP A 108 0.80 12.68 12.93
C ASP A 108 -0.68 12.98 13.19
N ASN A 109 -1.39 12.03 13.79
CA ASN A 109 -2.74 12.25 14.29
C ASN A 109 -2.67 12.76 15.74
N THR A 110 -2.66 14.07 15.90
CA THR A 110 -2.56 14.75 17.20
C THR A 110 -3.75 14.49 18.13
N SER A 111 -4.93 14.22 17.57
CA SER A 111 -6.11 13.86 18.36
C SER A 111 -6.01 12.45 18.94
N ALA A 112 -5.46 11.51 18.19
CA ALA A 112 -5.22 10.14 18.64
C ALA A 112 -3.88 9.96 19.36
N GLN A 113 -3.01 10.98 19.30
CA GLN A 113 -1.65 10.96 19.82
C GLN A 113 -0.81 9.83 19.20
N GLN A 114 -0.91 9.69 17.87
CA GLN A 114 -0.29 8.60 17.13
C GLN A 114 0.40 9.10 15.86
N VAL A 115 1.68 8.75 15.70
CA VAL A 115 2.39 8.88 14.42
C VAL A 115 2.30 7.55 13.67
N SER A 116 1.71 7.54 12.49
CA SER A 116 1.63 6.37 11.62
C SER A 116 2.68 6.47 10.52
N ILE A 117 3.40 5.38 10.25
CA ILE A 117 4.36 5.24 9.15
C ILE A 117 3.98 4.02 8.32
N ALA A 118 3.96 4.17 7.00
CA ALA A 118 3.64 3.10 6.07
C ALA A 118 4.59 3.09 4.86
N TYR A 119 4.87 1.89 4.35
CA TYR A 119 5.53 1.76 3.05
C TYR A 119 4.51 2.00 1.94
N THR A 120 4.59 3.16 1.29
CA THR A 120 3.59 3.63 0.31
C THR A 120 4.22 4.36 -0.88
N TYR A 121 3.40 4.74 -1.85
CA TYR A 121 3.81 5.53 -3.01
C TYR A 121 4.15 6.96 -2.62
N TYR A 122 5.18 7.54 -3.25
CA TYR A 122 5.35 8.99 -3.23
C TYR A 122 4.13 9.63 -3.92
N GLY A 123 3.44 10.53 -3.22
CA GLY A 123 2.14 11.03 -3.67
C GLY A 123 0.93 10.51 -2.91
N ASP A 124 1.05 9.48 -2.07
CA ASP A 124 -0.05 8.99 -1.23
C ASP A 124 -0.02 9.73 0.11
N ALA A 125 -0.59 10.94 0.14
CA ALA A 125 -0.59 11.82 1.31
C ALA A 125 -1.41 11.24 2.46
N ASN A 126 -2.49 10.51 2.14
CA ASN A 126 -3.43 10.02 3.15
C ASN A 126 -3.16 8.58 3.64
N LEU A 127 -2.12 7.92 3.08
CA LEU A 127 -1.68 6.56 3.40
C LEU A 127 -2.75 5.49 3.15
N ASP A 128 -3.65 5.66 2.18
CA ASP A 128 -4.65 4.66 1.79
C ASP A 128 -4.13 3.65 0.75
N GLY A 129 -2.85 3.80 0.36
CA GLY A 129 -2.17 2.96 -0.60
C GLY A 129 -2.47 3.33 -2.05
N ARG A 130 -3.07 4.50 -2.29
CA ARG A 130 -3.45 5.01 -3.62
C ARG A 130 -2.90 6.42 -3.80
N VAL A 131 -2.63 6.77 -5.05
CA VAL A 131 -2.31 8.15 -5.43
C VAL A 131 -3.42 8.67 -6.32
N ASP A 132 -4.30 9.48 -5.74
CA ASP A 132 -5.47 10.01 -6.43
C ASP A 132 -5.77 11.49 -6.12
N ILE A 133 -6.98 11.93 -6.47
CA ILE A 133 -7.40 13.32 -6.35
C ILE A 133 -7.40 13.82 -4.90
N ARG A 134 -7.53 12.93 -3.92
CA ARG A 134 -7.52 13.29 -2.50
C ARG A 134 -6.12 13.72 -2.06
N ASP A 135 -5.09 13.08 -2.60
CA ASP A 135 -3.70 13.44 -2.31
C ASP A 135 -3.29 14.72 -3.02
N LEU A 136 -3.73 14.89 -4.28
CA LEU A 136 -3.52 16.14 -5.00
C LEU A 136 -4.23 17.31 -4.30
N ALA A 137 -5.41 17.09 -3.73
CA ALA A 137 -6.12 18.11 -2.96
C ALA A 137 -5.38 18.49 -1.68
N ALA A 138 -4.75 17.53 -0.98
CA ALA A 138 -3.92 17.82 0.19
C ALA A 138 -2.72 18.71 -0.20
N LEU A 139 -1.96 18.28 -1.21
CA LEU A 139 -0.82 19.05 -1.75
C LEU A 139 -1.23 20.46 -2.20
N ALA A 140 -2.32 20.58 -2.96
CA ALA A 140 -2.80 21.87 -3.45
C ALA A 140 -3.27 22.78 -2.30
N GLY A 141 -3.80 22.21 -1.22
CA GLY A 141 -4.22 22.95 -0.03
C GLY A 141 -3.06 23.57 0.75
N ALA A 142 -1.85 23.01 0.65
CA ALA A 142 -0.64 23.48 1.32
C ALA A 142 0.42 24.06 0.36
N TRP A 143 0.06 24.30 -0.92
CA TRP A 143 0.99 24.72 -1.96
C TRP A 143 1.84 25.95 -1.58
N GLN A 144 3.14 25.87 -1.81
CA GLN A 144 4.11 26.93 -1.47
C GLN A 144 4.10 27.33 0.01
N SER A 145 3.85 26.37 0.89
CA SER A 145 3.93 26.57 2.33
C SER A 145 4.71 25.42 2.99
N SER A 146 5.08 25.62 4.26
CA SER A 146 5.69 24.56 5.06
C SER A 146 4.65 23.53 5.43
N GLY A 147 5.03 22.26 5.44
CA GLY A 147 4.16 21.20 5.91
C GLY A 147 4.88 19.87 6.00
N ASN A 148 4.10 18.80 6.08
CA ASN A 148 4.59 17.43 6.18
C ASN A 148 3.99 16.54 5.09
N TRP A 149 4.31 15.25 5.14
CA TRP A 149 3.84 14.25 4.19
C TRP A 149 2.32 14.26 3.97
N ALA A 150 1.53 14.40 5.04
CA ALA A 150 0.07 14.42 4.97
C ALA A 150 -0.48 15.66 4.23
N GLU A 151 0.32 16.71 4.14
CA GLU A 151 0.02 17.98 3.47
C GLU A 151 0.65 18.04 2.07
N GLY A 152 1.52 17.09 1.71
CA GLY A 152 2.08 16.96 0.37
C GLY A 152 3.60 17.05 0.27
N ASP A 153 4.35 17.13 1.38
CA ASP A 153 5.83 17.07 1.35
C ASP A 153 6.30 15.61 1.21
N PHE A 154 6.55 15.18 -0.02
CA PHE A 154 6.91 13.80 -0.38
C PHE A 154 8.42 13.58 -0.47
N ASP A 155 9.21 14.65 -0.47
CA ASP A 155 10.68 14.60 -0.49
C ASP A 155 11.33 14.97 0.86
N TYR A 156 10.51 15.23 1.89
CA TYR A 156 10.90 15.48 3.28
C TYR A 156 11.69 16.77 3.49
N ASN A 157 11.64 17.72 2.54
CA ASN A 157 12.38 18.97 2.66
C ASN A 157 11.68 20.01 3.55
N GLY A 158 10.46 19.73 4.01
CA GLY A 158 9.64 20.58 4.89
C GLY A 158 8.84 21.66 4.16
N PHE A 159 8.80 21.66 2.83
CA PHE A 159 8.13 22.67 2.00
C PHE A 159 7.43 22.02 0.80
N ILE A 160 6.15 22.37 0.59
CA ILE A 160 5.34 21.80 -0.50
C ILE A 160 5.56 22.59 -1.78
N ASP A 161 6.21 21.97 -2.78
CA ASP A 161 6.50 22.62 -4.06
C ASP A 161 6.40 21.70 -5.31
N ILE A 162 7.05 22.12 -6.39
CA ILE A 162 7.02 21.42 -7.67
C ILE A 162 7.71 20.04 -7.63
N ALA A 163 8.68 19.83 -6.74
CA ALA A 163 9.32 18.53 -6.54
C ALA A 163 8.30 17.51 -6.03
N ASP A 164 7.44 17.91 -5.09
CA ASP A 164 6.37 17.07 -4.56
C ASP A 164 5.29 16.78 -5.59
N LEU A 165 4.89 17.81 -6.34
CA LEU A 165 3.91 17.61 -7.42
C LEU A 165 4.46 16.65 -8.48
N SER A 166 5.76 16.71 -8.78
CA SER A 166 6.43 15.77 -9.68
C SER A 166 6.43 14.34 -9.11
N ALA A 167 6.67 14.18 -7.81
CA ALA A 167 6.62 12.88 -7.13
C ALA A 167 5.21 12.26 -7.17
N LEU A 168 4.18 13.07 -6.89
CA LEU A 168 2.78 12.65 -7.00
C LEU A 168 2.40 12.30 -8.44
N ALA A 169 2.73 13.16 -9.41
CA ALA A 169 2.38 12.96 -10.81
C ALA A 169 3.02 11.70 -11.39
N SER A 170 4.27 11.39 -10.99
CA SER A 170 4.99 10.18 -11.42
C SER A 170 4.31 8.89 -10.97
N ASN A 171 3.53 8.96 -9.90
CA ASN A 171 2.79 7.83 -9.33
C ASN A 171 1.27 7.97 -9.52
N TRP A 172 0.79 8.88 -10.35
CA TRP A 172 -0.65 9.11 -10.50
C TRP A 172 -1.40 7.82 -10.85
N GLN A 173 -2.50 7.57 -10.13
CA GLN A 173 -3.31 6.34 -10.21
C GLN A 173 -2.62 5.05 -9.73
N ALA A 174 -1.43 5.12 -9.15
CA ALA A 174 -0.84 3.98 -8.48
C ALA A 174 -1.76 3.49 -7.35
N GLY A 175 -1.90 2.17 -7.19
CA GLY A 175 -2.75 1.55 -6.17
C GLY A 175 -4.27 1.67 -6.39
N VAL A 176 -4.74 2.49 -7.34
CA VAL A 176 -6.17 2.68 -7.59
C VAL A 176 -6.85 1.42 -8.18
N GLY A 177 -6.06 0.47 -8.69
CA GLY A 177 -6.52 -0.68 -9.47
C GLY A 177 -6.31 -0.39 -10.94
N ILE A 178 -7.12 -0.94 -11.84
CA ILE A 178 -7.07 -0.54 -13.24
C ILE A 178 -8.09 0.59 -13.44
N PRO A 179 -7.67 1.86 -13.61
CA PRO A 179 -8.60 2.98 -13.72
C PRO A 179 -9.47 2.88 -14.98
N LEU A 180 -9.05 2.05 -15.95
CA LEU A 180 -9.65 1.87 -17.26
C LEU A 180 -9.90 0.41 -17.66
N ALA A 181 -9.62 -0.61 -16.84
CA ALA A 181 -10.02 -1.97 -17.22
C ALA A 181 -11.47 -2.21 -16.85
N THR A 182 -12.33 -1.81 -17.77
CA THR A 182 -13.19 -2.85 -18.30
C THR A 182 -12.30 -3.70 -19.20
N THR A 183 -12.24 -5.01 -19.00
CA THR A 183 -11.71 -5.87 -20.07
C THR A 183 -12.53 -5.57 -21.33
N PHE A 184 -11.99 -5.80 -22.53
CA PHE A 184 -12.77 -5.62 -23.76
C PHE A 184 -14.13 -6.34 -23.68
N ASP A 185 -14.16 -7.52 -23.05
CA ASP A 185 -15.39 -8.28 -22.78
C ASP A 185 -16.36 -7.57 -21.83
N GLN A 186 -15.88 -6.95 -20.75
CA GLN A 186 -16.71 -6.16 -19.84
C GLN A 186 -17.19 -4.85 -20.48
N ALA A 187 -16.36 -4.23 -21.32
CA ALA A 187 -16.74 -3.05 -22.09
C ALA A 187 -17.84 -3.38 -23.10
N LEU A 188 -17.72 -4.52 -23.79
CA LEU A 188 -18.69 -5.02 -24.75
C LEU A 188 -20.00 -5.45 -24.07
N ALA A 189 -19.92 -6.08 -22.89
CA ALA A 189 -21.09 -6.39 -22.07
C ALA A 189 -21.83 -5.13 -21.59
N GLY A 190 -21.10 -4.06 -21.24
CA GLY A 190 -21.68 -2.79 -20.80
C GLY A 190 -22.50 -2.05 -21.86
N ILE A 191 -22.20 -2.26 -23.14
CA ILE A 191 -22.99 -1.73 -24.28
C ILE A 191 -24.00 -2.73 -24.85
N GLY A 192 -24.23 -3.86 -24.15
CA GLY A 192 -25.24 -4.85 -24.53
C GLY A 192 -24.82 -5.78 -25.68
N LEU A 193 -23.52 -5.85 -26.01
CA LEU A 193 -22.98 -6.68 -27.08
C LEU A 193 -22.22 -7.91 -26.56
N GLY A 194 -22.15 -8.11 -25.24
CA GLY A 194 -21.52 -9.27 -24.61
C GLY A 194 -22.34 -10.53 -24.82
N HIS A 195 -21.83 -11.45 -25.66
CA HIS A 195 -22.35 -12.80 -25.90
C HIS A 195 -23.84 -12.84 -26.32
N ILE A 196 -24.17 -12.30 -27.50
CA ILE A 196 -25.30 -12.89 -28.25
C ILE A 196 -24.91 -14.33 -28.54
N SER A 197 -25.45 -15.26 -27.76
CA SER A 197 -25.37 -16.69 -28.03
C SER A 197 -25.98 -16.90 -29.40
N ILE A 198 -25.15 -16.98 -30.42
CA ILE A 198 -25.57 -17.40 -31.76
C ILE A 198 -26.04 -18.83 -31.56
N PRO A 199 -27.35 -19.13 -31.70
CA PRO A 199 -27.81 -20.49 -31.57
C PRO A 199 -27.05 -21.33 -32.59
N GLU A 200 -26.40 -22.40 -32.13
CA GLU A 200 -25.75 -23.33 -33.05
C GLU A 200 -26.76 -23.72 -34.14
N PRO A 201 -26.38 -23.68 -35.42
CA PRO A 201 -27.34 -23.94 -36.47
C PRO A 201 -27.84 -25.38 -36.30
N ALA A 202 -29.14 -25.53 -36.01
CA ALA A 202 -29.83 -26.81 -35.90
C ALA A 202 -29.67 -27.71 -37.16
N THR A 203 -29.09 -27.17 -38.22
CA THR A 203 -28.75 -27.88 -39.46
C THR A 203 -27.74 -29.01 -39.25
N LEU A 204 -26.76 -28.88 -38.34
CA LEU A 204 -25.80 -29.97 -38.06
C LEU A 204 -26.48 -31.15 -37.34
N GLY A 205 -27.38 -30.88 -36.41
CA GLY A 205 -28.19 -31.91 -35.76
C GLY A 205 -29.14 -32.63 -36.73
N ALA A 206 -29.78 -31.87 -37.63
CA ALA A 206 -30.68 -32.43 -38.65
C ALA A 206 -29.95 -33.31 -39.68
N ILE A 207 -28.75 -32.92 -40.12
CA ILE A 207 -27.91 -33.72 -41.03
C ILE A 207 -27.45 -35.01 -40.36
N GLY A 208 -27.02 -34.94 -39.09
CA GLY A 208 -26.62 -36.13 -38.32
C GLY A 208 -27.76 -37.14 -38.16
N LEU A 209 -28.95 -36.68 -37.78
CA LEU A 209 -30.16 -37.52 -37.69
C LEU A 209 -30.56 -38.11 -39.05
N GLY A 210 -30.50 -37.30 -40.12
CA GLY A 210 -30.76 -37.75 -41.49
C GLY A 210 -29.82 -38.87 -41.93
N MET A 211 -28.52 -38.76 -41.64
CA MET A 211 -27.55 -39.80 -41.94
C MET A 211 -27.79 -41.10 -41.16
N VAL A 212 -28.21 -41.00 -39.88
CA VAL A 212 -28.56 -42.17 -39.07
C VAL A 212 -29.81 -42.87 -39.60
N ILE A 213 -30.82 -42.13 -40.05
CA ILE A 213 -32.05 -42.70 -40.63
C ILE A 213 -31.75 -43.38 -41.97
N ILE A 214 -30.93 -42.77 -42.83
CA ILE A 214 -30.52 -43.36 -44.12
C ILE A 214 -29.68 -44.63 -43.89
N ALA A 215 -28.73 -44.60 -42.94
CA ALA A 215 -27.91 -45.76 -42.60
C ALA A 215 -28.74 -46.92 -42.03
N ARG A 216 -29.78 -46.62 -41.24
CA ARG A 216 -30.73 -47.65 -40.74
C ARG A 216 -31.58 -48.25 -41.85
N ARG A 217 -32.09 -47.44 -42.79
CA ARG A 217 -32.87 -47.94 -43.93
C ARG A 217 -32.07 -48.88 -44.84
N ARG A 218 -30.78 -48.59 -45.05
CA ARG A 218 -29.89 -49.45 -45.87
C ARG A 218 -29.63 -50.84 -45.26
N ARG A 219 -29.75 -51.00 -43.94
CA ARG A 219 -29.56 -52.29 -43.25
C ARG A 219 -30.81 -53.19 -43.26
N ALA A 220 -31.98 -52.65 -43.59
CA ALA A 220 -33.24 -53.42 -43.61
C ALA A 220 -33.56 -54.07 -44.98
N THR A 221 -32.78 -53.78 -46.02
CA THR A 221 -32.93 -54.32 -47.38
C THR A 221 -31.79 -55.25 -47.80
N ALA A 222 -31.20 -55.98 -46.85
CA ALA A 222 -30.22 -57.04 -47.11
C ALA A 222 -30.79 -58.41 -46.72
#